data_AF-A0AA40AN19-F1
#
_entry.id   AF-A0AA40AN19-F1
#
_cell.length_a   1.000
_cell.length_b   1.000
_cell.length_c   1.000
_cell.angle_alpha   90.00
_cell.angle_beta   90.00
_cell.angle_gamma   90.00
#
_symmetry.space_group_name_H-M   'P 1'
#
loop_
_entity.id
_entity.type
_entity.pdbx_description
1 polymer ?
#
loop_
_entity_poly.entity_id
_entity_poly.type
_entity_poly.pdbx_seq_one_letter_code
_entity_poly.pdbx_strand_id
1 'polypeptide(L)'
;MAPEVQSKKRKIDDEGIPIKKAKKKQKKQREDEADLDVEAGLNKAFARMDGQLLADHIAQKTSRFGTDLSPIELSDLYISANAIKDTTSYEKPRSLENLPDFLEKFAAEPEKLNNASKTCGAPHTLVVSAAGLRAADTVRALRTFQKKGNTVAKLFAKHFKVEEQVAFLQKNRSGMAVGTPQRLIDLIENGALATSHLKRIIVDASHIDQKKRGIVDMRETLMPLVKLLSMKELKDKYTDPDHPIELMFY
;
A
#
# COMPACT_ATOMS: atom_id res chain seq x y z
N MET A 1 14.14 -75.31 -13.03
CA MET A 1 14.33 -74.10 -13.87
C MET A 1 13.04 -73.29 -13.82
N ALA A 2 13.00 -72.27 -12.98
CA ALA A 2 11.93 -71.27 -12.92
C ALA A 2 12.58 -69.91 -13.25
N PRO A 3 12.01 -69.08 -14.14
CA PRO A 3 12.64 -67.83 -14.53
C PRO A 3 12.32 -66.72 -13.52
N GLU A 4 13.36 -65.99 -13.12
CA GLU A 4 13.29 -64.76 -12.33
C GLU A 4 12.63 -63.62 -13.13
N VAL A 5 11.62 -62.98 -12.53
CA VAL A 5 10.99 -61.77 -13.07
C VAL A 5 11.74 -60.55 -12.55
N GLN A 6 12.54 -59.91 -13.40
CA GLN A 6 13.18 -58.63 -13.12
C GLN A 6 12.16 -57.49 -13.16
N SER A 7 11.97 -56.80 -12.03
CA SER A 7 11.18 -55.59 -11.91
C SER A 7 11.95 -54.37 -12.46
N LYS A 8 11.59 -53.94 -13.68
CA LYS A 8 12.07 -52.67 -14.24
C LYS A 8 11.45 -51.49 -13.49
N LYS A 9 12.23 -50.88 -12.60
CA LYS A 9 11.97 -49.52 -12.07
C LYS A 9 11.87 -48.53 -13.23
N ARG A 10 10.74 -47.82 -13.34
CA ARG A 10 10.57 -46.66 -14.22
C ARG A 10 11.53 -45.56 -13.77
N LYS A 11 12.44 -45.13 -14.65
CA LYS A 11 13.19 -43.88 -14.49
C LYS A 11 12.22 -42.72 -14.71
N ILE A 12 12.20 -41.78 -13.77
CA ILE A 12 11.56 -40.47 -13.93
C ILE A 12 12.58 -39.60 -14.64
N ASP A 13 12.28 -39.16 -15.86
CA ASP A 13 13.10 -38.23 -16.63
C ASP A 13 13.01 -36.82 -16.01
N ASP A 14 14.08 -36.43 -15.31
CA ASP A 14 14.24 -35.13 -14.63
C ASP A 14 15.11 -34.16 -15.46
N GLU A 15 14.82 -33.97 -16.75
CA GLU A 15 15.66 -33.12 -17.62
C GLU A 15 14.90 -32.00 -18.40
N GLY A 16 13.64 -31.73 -18.09
CA GLY A 16 12.84 -30.72 -18.82
C GLY A 16 12.49 -29.42 -18.06
N ILE A 17 12.69 -29.38 -16.74
CA ILE A 17 12.10 -28.38 -15.84
C ILE A 17 12.99 -27.13 -15.60
N PRO A 18 14.33 -27.21 -15.49
CA PRO A 18 15.17 -26.07 -15.10
C PRO A 18 15.16 -24.92 -16.13
N ILE A 19 15.25 -25.25 -17.42
CA ILE A 19 15.41 -24.28 -18.51
C ILE A 19 14.11 -23.48 -18.74
N LYS A 20 12.94 -24.13 -18.65
CA LYS A 20 11.65 -23.45 -18.80
C LYS A 20 11.37 -22.48 -17.63
N LYS A 21 11.74 -22.86 -16.40
CA LYS A 21 11.64 -21.98 -15.22
C LYS A 21 12.60 -20.78 -15.30
N ALA A 22 13.84 -21.01 -15.77
CA ALA A 22 14.82 -19.93 -15.98
C ALA A 22 14.37 -18.93 -17.06
N LYS A 23 13.90 -19.41 -18.22
CA LYS A 23 13.36 -18.56 -19.30
C LYS A 23 12.13 -17.75 -18.86
N LYS A 24 11.23 -18.36 -18.08
CA LYS A 24 10.05 -17.66 -17.52
C LYS A 24 10.44 -16.60 -16.49
N LYS A 25 11.44 -16.88 -15.63
CA LYS A 25 11.99 -15.92 -14.65
C LYS A 25 12.68 -14.74 -15.33
N GLN A 26 13.43 -14.98 -16.40
CA GLN A 26 14.14 -13.95 -17.16
C GLN A 26 13.17 -13.06 -17.97
N LYS A 27 12.10 -13.65 -18.52
CA LYS A 27 11.02 -12.89 -19.17
C LYS A 27 10.28 -11.99 -18.18
N LYS A 28 9.90 -12.53 -17.02
CA LYS A 28 9.25 -11.76 -15.94
C LYS A 28 10.13 -10.60 -15.44
N GLN A 29 11.43 -10.83 -15.25
CA GLN A 29 12.37 -9.76 -14.85
C GLN A 29 12.48 -8.63 -15.89
N ARG A 30 12.44 -8.95 -17.19
CA ARG A 30 12.46 -7.93 -18.25
C ARG A 30 11.17 -7.12 -18.32
N GLU A 31 10.03 -7.78 -18.14
CA GLU A 31 8.73 -7.11 -18.06
C GLU A 31 8.63 -6.21 -16.82
N ASP A 32 9.08 -6.72 -15.67
CA ASP A 32 9.14 -5.96 -14.41
C ASP A 32 10.05 -4.73 -14.53
N GLU A 33 11.15 -4.79 -15.29
CA GLU A 33 12.02 -3.61 -15.54
C GLU A 33 11.46 -2.64 -16.58
N ALA A 34 10.68 -3.11 -17.56
CA ALA A 34 10.11 -2.25 -18.59
C ALA A 34 9.05 -1.28 -18.03
N ASP A 35 8.42 -1.64 -16.93
CA ASP A 35 7.44 -0.81 -16.24
C ASP A 35 8.06 0.24 -15.30
N LEU A 36 9.37 0.16 -15.06
CA LEU A 36 10.06 1.10 -14.17
C LEU A 36 10.55 2.31 -14.96
N ASP A 37 9.92 3.44 -14.68
CA ASP A 37 10.39 4.76 -15.08
C ASP A 37 11.32 5.30 -13.98
N VAL A 38 12.61 5.02 -14.11
CA VAL A 38 13.62 5.39 -13.11
C VAL A 38 13.81 6.91 -13.04
N GLU A 39 13.63 7.62 -14.15
CA GLU A 39 13.75 9.07 -14.22
C GLU A 39 12.59 9.75 -13.50
N ALA A 40 11.36 9.29 -13.72
CA ALA A 40 10.19 9.77 -13.00
C ALA A 40 10.08 9.22 -11.57
N GLY A 41 10.85 8.18 -11.22
CA GLY A 41 10.75 7.46 -9.96
C GLY A 41 9.43 6.71 -9.81
N LEU A 42 8.91 6.15 -10.91
CA LEU A 42 7.59 5.50 -10.96
C LEU A 42 7.66 4.06 -11.48
N ASN A 43 6.83 3.19 -10.91
CA ASN A 43 6.48 1.87 -11.44
C ASN A 43 5.09 1.95 -12.09
N LYS A 44 5.06 1.93 -13.43
CA LYS A 44 3.85 2.04 -14.25
C LYS A 44 2.95 0.81 -14.17
N ALA A 45 3.41 -0.30 -13.59
CA ALA A 45 2.60 -1.51 -13.46
C ALA A 45 1.38 -1.27 -12.56
N PHE A 46 1.53 -0.51 -11.47
CA PHE A 46 0.43 -0.21 -10.54
C PHE A 46 -0.73 0.54 -11.18
N ALA A 47 -0.49 1.30 -12.26
CA ALA A 47 -1.54 1.98 -13.01
C ALA A 47 -2.49 1.03 -13.72
N ARG A 48 -2.05 -0.21 -14.01
CA ARG A 48 -2.78 -1.19 -14.81
C ARG A 48 -3.27 -2.39 -14.01
N MET A 49 -2.97 -2.45 -12.71
CA MET A 49 -3.47 -3.50 -11.84
C MET A 49 -4.85 -3.12 -11.31
N ASP A 50 -5.84 -3.96 -11.61
CA ASP A 50 -7.16 -3.90 -10.97
C ASP A 50 -7.10 -4.39 -9.52
N GLY A 51 -8.23 -4.37 -8.81
CA GLY A 51 -8.31 -4.80 -7.42
C GLY A 51 -7.86 -6.25 -7.18
N GLN A 52 -8.14 -7.16 -8.13
CA GLN A 52 -7.75 -8.57 -8.02
C GLN A 52 -6.24 -8.73 -8.19
N LEU A 53 -5.66 -8.11 -9.22
CA LEU A 53 -4.22 -8.14 -9.47
C LEU A 53 -3.43 -7.49 -8.33
N LEU A 54 -3.94 -6.39 -7.75
CA LEU A 54 -3.32 -5.75 -6.59
C LEU A 54 -3.36 -6.65 -5.35
N ALA A 55 -4.51 -7.25 -5.04
CA ALA A 55 -4.66 -8.17 -3.92
C ALA A 55 -3.70 -9.36 -4.05
N ASP A 56 -3.63 -9.98 -5.23
CA ASP A 56 -2.75 -11.11 -5.50
C ASP A 56 -1.26 -10.71 -5.45
N HIS A 57 -0.92 -9.53 -5.97
CA HIS A 57 0.45 -9.01 -5.92
C HIS A 57 0.92 -8.79 -4.48
N ILE A 58 0.09 -8.15 -3.66
CA ILE A 58 0.37 -7.91 -2.24
C ILE A 58 0.46 -9.22 -1.49
N ALA A 59 -0.51 -10.13 -1.66
CA ALA A 59 -0.50 -11.44 -1.00
C ALA A 59 0.76 -12.26 -1.34
N GLN A 60 1.18 -12.25 -2.62
CA GLN A 60 2.44 -12.89 -3.04
C GLN A 60 3.65 -12.29 -2.33
N LYS A 61 3.74 -10.96 -2.25
CA LYS A 61 4.85 -10.27 -1.59
C LYS A 61 4.83 -10.51 -0.08
N THR A 62 3.67 -10.49 0.55
CA THR A 62 3.46 -10.78 1.97
C THR A 62 3.92 -12.20 2.30
N SER A 63 3.51 -13.21 1.54
CA SER A 63 3.96 -14.59 1.74
C SER A 63 5.48 -14.74 1.55
N ARG A 64 6.06 -14.03 0.57
CA ARG A 64 7.51 -14.03 0.34
C ARG A 64 8.29 -13.41 1.50
N PHE A 65 7.77 -12.34 2.11
CA PHE A 65 8.46 -11.64 3.17
C PHE A 65 8.14 -12.19 4.56
N GLY A 66 6.93 -12.68 4.82
CA GLY A 66 6.48 -13.22 6.11
C GLY A 66 6.72 -14.72 6.27
N THR A 67 7.93 -15.21 5.95
CA THR A 67 8.28 -16.63 6.04
C THR A 67 8.26 -17.19 7.46
N ASP A 68 8.28 -16.30 8.45
CA ASP A 68 8.19 -16.55 9.89
C ASP A 68 6.74 -16.65 10.39
N LEU A 69 5.77 -16.28 9.56
CA LEU A 69 4.35 -16.31 9.90
C LEU A 69 3.75 -17.67 9.56
N SER A 70 2.86 -18.13 10.43
CA SER A 70 2.02 -19.29 10.18
C SER A 70 0.99 -19.02 9.08
N PRO A 71 0.40 -20.07 8.47
CA PRO A 71 -0.65 -19.89 7.47
C PRO A 71 -1.86 -19.09 7.98
N ILE A 72 -2.19 -19.18 9.27
CA ILE A 72 -3.31 -18.45 9.86
C ILE A 72 -2.97 -16.96 10.01
N GLU A 73 -1.76 -16.62 10.46
CA GLU A 73 -1.31 -15.23 10.54
C GLU A 73 -1.20 -14.57 9.15
N LEU A 74 -0.77 -15.32 8.13
CA LEU A 74 -0.79 -14.83 6.74
C LEU A 74 -2.21 -14.57 6.23
N SER A 75 -3.18 -15.42 6.63
CA SER A 75 -4.58 -15.23 6.29
C SER A 75 -5.17 -13.99 6.95
N ASP A 76 -4.77 -13.68 8.18
CA ASP A 76 -5.22 -12.47 8.88
C ASP A 76 -4.74 -11.18 8.18
N LEU A 77 -3.55 -11.24 7.58
CA LEU A 77 -2.96 -10.14 6.80
C LEU A 77 -3.46 -10.06 5.35
N TYR A 78 -4.34 -10.97 4.92
CA TYR A 78 -4.88 -10.95 3.56
C TYR A 78 -5.85 -9.77 3.36
N ILE A 79 -5.63 -9.03 2.27
CA ILE A 79 -6.46 -7.91 1.82
C ILE A 79 -7.28 -8.42 0.64
N SER A 80 -8.61 -8.41 0.80
CA SER A 80 -9.54 -8.83 -0.27
C SER A 80 -9.55 -7.84 -1.41
N ALA A 81 -9.71 -8.33 -2.65
CA ALA A 81 -9.91 -7.49 -3.84
C ALA A 81 -11.12 -6.54 -3.68
N ASN A 82 -12.17 -6.98 -2.96
CA ASN A 82 -13.36 -6.16 -2.70
C ASN A 82 -13.09 -4.94 -1.82
N ALA A 83 -12.00 -4.95 -1.04
CA ALA A 83 -11.60 -3.79 -0.24
C ALA A 83 -10.92 -2.72 -1.10
N ILE A 84 -10.39 -3.09 -2.27
CA ILE A 84 -9.59 -2.23 -3.12
C ILE A 84 -10.50 -1.57 -4.15
N LYS A 85 -10.56 -0.24 -4.13
CA LYS A 85 -11.25 0.52 -5.17
C LYS A 85 -10.43 0.47 -6.46
N ASP A 86 -11.08 0.10 -7.55
CA ASP A 86 -10.46 0.12 -8.88
C ASP A 86 -10.17 1.55 -9.33
N THR A 87 -8.90 1.82 -9.62
CA THR A 87 -8.39 3.11 -10.10
C THR A 87 -7.68 3.01 -11.44
N THR A 88 -7.89 1.92 -12.18
CA THR A 88 -7.30 1.68 -13.52
C THR A 88 -7.80 2.66 -14.58
N SER A 89 -8.97 3.30 -14.36
CA SER A 89 -9.49 4.37 -15.22
C SER A 89 -8.69 5.68 -15.11
N TYR A 90 -7.65 5.76 -14.27
CA TYR A 90 -6.76 6.92 -14.18
C TYR A 90 -5.65 6.87 -15.24
N GLU A 91 -5.70 7.78 -16.21
CA GLU A 91 -4.81 7.75 -17.37
C GLU A 91 -3.50 8.54 -17.17
N LYS A 92 -3.47 9.52 -16.27
CA LYS A 92 -2.28 10.34 -16.04
C LYS A 92 -1.20 9.55 -15.27
N PRO A 93 0.09 9.90 -15.44
CA PRO A 93 1.14 9.34 -14.60
C PRO A 93 0.84 9.53 -13.12
N ARG A 94 1.04 8.50 -12.31
CA ARG A 94 0.83 8.55 -10.85
C ARG A 94 2.01 9.23 -10.13
N SER A 95 2.39 10.42 -10.61
CA SER A 95 3.40 11.32 -10.07
C SER A 95 2.80 12.33 -9.09
N LEU A 96 3.56 12.83 -8.11
CA LEU A 96 3.01 13.71 -7.06
C LEU A 96 2.27 14.97 -7.57
N GLU A 97 2.67 15.50 -8.72
CA GLU A 97 1.98 16.58 -9.45
C GLU A 97 0.51 16.24 -9.80
N ASN A 98 0.22 14.96 -10.07
CA ASN A 98 -1.08 14.44 -10.43
C ASN A 98 -1.86 13.86 -9.24
N LEU A 99 -1.25 13.79 -8.04
CA LEU A 99 -1.91 13.22 -6.86
C LEU A 99 -3.19 13.98 -6.46
N PRO A 100 -3.24 15.33 -6.49
CA PRO A 100 -4.48 16.04 -6.22
C PRO A 100 -5.62 15.70 -7.21
N ASP A 101 -5.31 15.67 -8.50
CA ASP A 101 -6.26 15.32 -9.57
C ASP A 101 -6.76 13.88 -9.43
N PHE A 102 -5.89 12.94 -9.05
CA PHE A 102 -6.29 11.58 -8.71
C PHE A 102 -7.29 11.54 -7.55
N LEU A 103 -7.03 12.29 -6.47
CA LEU A 103 -7.94 12.36 -5.33
C LEU A 103 -9.28 12.98 -5.71
N GLU A 104 -9.28 14.04 -6.53
CA GLU A 104 -10.50 14.68 -7.02
C GLU A 104 -11.32 13.72 -7.91
N LYS A 105 -10.67 12.90 -8.74
CA LYS A 105 -11.35 11.94 -9.61
C LYS A 105 -12.05 10.82 -8.83
N PHE A 106 -11.40 10.27 -7.81
CA PHE A 106 -11.89 9.07 -7.11
C PHE A 106 -12.56 9.36 -5.77
N ALA A 107 -12.50 10.58 -5.23
CA ALA A 107 -13.25 10.91 -4.03
C ALA A 107 -14.75 10.93 -4.31
N ALA A 108 -15.55 10.28 -3.45
CA ALA A 108 -17.02 10.40 -3.50
C ALA A 108 -17.51 11.85 -3.29
N GLU A 109 -16.75 12.66 -2.54
CA GLU A 109 -17.05 14.07 -2.20
C GLU A 109 -15.79 14.94 -2.44
N PRO A 110 -15.40 15.21 -3.70
CA PRO A 110 -14.18 15.96 -4.04
C PRO A 110 -14.15 17.36 -3.44
N GLU A 111 -15.29 18.02 -3.36
CA GLU A 111 -15.45 19.36 -2.78
C GLU A 111 -15.09 19.42 -1.29
N LYS A 112 -15.10 18.28 -0.60
CA LYS A 112 -14.75 18.16 0.82
C LYS A 112 -13.30 17.77 1.08
N LEU A 113 -12.47 17.59 0.05
CA LEU A 113 -11.05 17.27 0.22
C LEU A 113 -10.28 18.34 1.00
N ASN A 114 -10.76 19.59 0.98
CA ASN A 114 -10.16 20.70 1.72
C ASN A 114 -10.80 20.96 3.10
N ASN A 115 -11.66 20.05 3.58
CA ASN A 115 -12.28 20.13 4.90
C ASN A 115 -11.55 19.27 5.94
N ALA A 116 -11.80 19.52 7.22
CA ALA A 116 -11.34 18.66 8.31
C ALA A 116 -12.52 18.29 9.20
N SER A 117 -12.45 17.15 9.91
CA SER A 117 -13.41 16.83 10.98
C SER A 117 -13.29 17.86 12.11
N LYS A 118 -14.38 18.16 12.83
CA LYS A 118 -14.33 18.99 14.05
C LYS A 118 -13.43 18.36 15.13
N THR A 119 -13.36 17.04 15.14
CA THR A 119 -12.50 16.24 16.03
C THR A 119 -11.05 16.38 15.60
N CYS A 120 -10.16 16.74 16.53
CA CYS A 120 -8.72 16.74 16.31
C CYS A 120 -8.21 15.32 16.07
N GLY A 121 -7.13 15.18 15.30
CA GLY A 121 -6.52 13.87 15.04
C GLY A 121 -7.38 12.89 14.22
N ALA A 122 -8.44 13.34 13.57
CA ALA A 122 -9.38 12.49 12.82
C ALA A 122 -9.44 12.85 11.32
N PRO A 123 -8.42 12.51 10.53
CA PRO A 123 -8.39 12.81 9.10
C PRO A 123 -9.40 11.96 8.32
N HIS A 124 -9.93 12.53 7.23
CA HIS A 124 -10.75 11.78 6.28
C HIS A 124 -9.91 11.04 5.24
N THR A 125 -8.64 11.44 5.05
CA THR A 125 -7.73 10.84 4.07
C THR A 125 -6.39 10.55 4.71
N LEU A 126 -5.96 9.30 4.58
CA LEU A 126 -4.63 8.84 4.99
C LEU A 126 -3.82 8.44 3.77
N VAL A 127 -2.64 9.03 3.58
CA VAL A 127 -1.70 8.63 2.52
C VAL A 127 -0.50 7.94 3.13
N VAL A 128 -0.19 6.74 2.65
CA VAL A 128 0.86 5.87 3.17
C VAL A 128 2.01 5.85 2.17
N SER A 129 3.17 6.37 2.57
CA SER A 129 4.38 6.42 1.75
C SER A 129 5.49 5.53 2.33
N ALA A 130 6.35 5.01 1.45
CA ALA A 130 7.40 4.06 1.83
C ALA A 130 8.47 4.63 2.78
N ALA A 131 8.72 5.93 2.73
CA ALA A 131 9.80 6.58 3.49
C ALA A 131 9.46 8.02 3.86
N GLY A 132 10.11 8.55 4.91
CA GLY A 132 9.86 9.90 5.41
C GLY A 132 10.22 11.03 4.43
N LEU A 133 11.21 10.82 3.55
CA LEU A 133 11.51 11.79 2.49
C LEU A 133 10.36 11.87 1.49
N ARG A 134 9.93 10.73 0.94
CA ARG A 134 8.78 10.65 0.04
C ARG A 134 7.51 11.18 0.69
N ALA A 135 7.23 10.81 1.94
CA ALA A 135 6.09 11.32 2.69
C ALA A 135 6.11 12.85 2.81
N ALA A 136 7.28 13.47 2.98
CA ALA A 136 7.39 14.92 2.99
C ALA A 136 7.05 15.56 1.63
N ASP A 137 7.41 14.91 0.51
CA ASP A 137 7.07 15.36 -0.84
C ASP A 137 5.57 15.20 -1.10
N THR A 138 4.99 14.06 -0.71
CA THR A 138 3.54 13.82 -0.73
C THR A 138 2.76 14.88 0.05
N VAL A 139 3.24 15.26 1.25
CA VAL A 139 2.64 16.36 2.02
C VAL A 139 2.65 17.67 1.24
N ARG A 140 3.72 17.99 0.50
CA ARG A 140 3.80 19.22 -0.30
C ARG A 140 2.78 19.20 -1.44
N ALA A 141 2.63 18.07 -2.13
CA ALA A 141 1.65 17.89 -3.19
C ALA A 141 0.20 18.09 -2.69
N LEU A 142 -0.10 17.60 -1.48
CA LEU A 142 -1.44 17.71 -0.89
C LEU A 142 -1.76 19.09 -0.29
N ARG A 143 -0.80 20.03 -0.26
CA ARG A 143 -1.04 21.39 0.27
C ARG A 143 -2.08 22.18 -0.52
N THR A 144 -2.40 21.79 -1.74
CA THR A 144 -3.50 22.39 -2.51
C THR A 144 -4.85 22.27 -1.78
N PHE A 145 -5.04 21.22 -0.97
CA PHE A 145 -6.24 21.04 -0.15
C PHE A 145 -6.15 21.71 1.23
N GLN A 146 -5.03 22.34 1.56
CA GLN A 146 -4.83 22.98 2.86
C GLN A 146 -5.62 24.28 2.96
N LYS A 147 -6.27 24.50 4.11
CA LYS A 147 -6.96 25.76 4.45
C LYS A 147 -6.55 26.23 5.84
N LYS A 148 -6.86 27.48 6.19
CA LYS A 148 -6.63 27.98 7.56
C LYS A 148 -7.38 27.09 8.56
N GLY A 149 -6.64 26.50 9.51
CA GLY A 149 -7.20 25.56 10.49
C GLY A 149 -7.48 24.15 9.98
N ASN A 150 -7.05 23.81 8.76
CA ASN A 150 -7.01 22.45 8.21
C ASN A 150 -5.63 22.19 7.61
N THR A 151 -4.76 21.55 8.38
CA THR A 151 -3.39 21.24 7.94
C THR A 151 -3.24 19.80 7.48
N VAL A 152 -2.31 19.54 6.56
CA VAL A 152 -1.90 18.17 6.22
C VAL A 152 -0.94 17.66 7.30
N ALA A 153 -1.37 16.66 8.08
CA ALA A 153 -0.57 16.11 9.18
C ALA A 153 0.64 15.31 8.65
N LYS A 154 1.79 15.47 9.31
CA LYS A 154 3.05 14.80 8.99
C LYS A 154 3.34 13.70 10.01
N LEU A 155 3.06 12.45 9.65
CA LEU A 155 3.07 11.30 10.55
C LEU A 155 4.18 10.30 10.17
N PHE A 156 5.42 10.77 10.13
CA PHE A 156 6.60 9.95 9.80
C PHE A 156 7.84 10.38 10.60
N ALA A 157 8.78 9.46 10.80
CA ALA A 157 10.04 9.71 11.49
C ALA A 157 11.04 10.43 10.56
N LYS A 158 11.11 11.76 10.63
CA LYS A 158 12.20 12.55 10.00
C LYS A 158 12.80 13.56 10.98
N HIS A 159 11.95 14.44 11.50
CA HIS A 159 12.32 15.42 12.52
C HIS A 159 11.35 15.44 13.72
N PHE A 160 10.33 14.59 13.71
CA PHE A 160 9.31 14.53 14.75
C PHE A 160 9.30 13.18 15.44
N LYS A 161 9.38 13.21 16.76
CA LYS A 161 9.15 12.05 17.63
C LYS A 161 7.66 11.70 17.66
N VAL A 162 7.33 10.51 18.17
CA VAL A 162 5.93 10.06 18.22
C VAL A 162 5.11 10.96 19.15
N GLU A 163 5.69 11.37 20.27
CA GLU A 163 5.04 12.19 21.31
C GLU A 163 4.70 13.59 20.79
N GLU A 164 5.57 14.15 19.94
CA GLU A 164 5.32 15.44 19.28
C GLU A 164 4.16 15.35 18.29
N GLN A 165 4.02 14.22 17.59
CA GLN A 165 2.91 13.96 16.67
C GLN A 165 1.61 13.70 17.44
N VAL A 166 1.67 13.00 18.57
CA VAL A 166 0.53 12.84 19.48
C VAL A 166 0.04 14.21 19.93
N ALA A 167 0.94 15.06 20.45
CA ALA A 167 0.59 16.41 20.88
C ALA A 167 0.05 17.28 19.73
N PHE A 168 0.59 17.11 18.52
CA PHE A 168 0.08 17.78 17.32
C PHE A 168 -1.35 17.32 17.00
N LEU A 169 -1.60 16.02 16.94
CA LEU A 169 -2.91 15.45 16.60
C LEU A 169 -3.98 15.79 17.63
N GLN A 170 -3.64 15.90 18.91
CA GLN A 170 -4.58 16.32 19.97
C GLN A 170 -5.01 17.79 19.84
N LYS A 171 -4.12 18.66 19.33
CA LYS A 171 -4.34 20.11 19.28
C LYS A 171 -4.82 20.61 17.92
N ASN A 172 -4.61 19.83 16.85
CA ASN A 172 -4.82 20.29 15.48
C ASN A 172 -5.83 19.41 14.74
N ARG A 173 -6.70 20.10 14.00
CA ARG A 173 -7.59 19.46 13.02
C ARG A 173 -6.82 19.27 11.72
N SER A 174 -6.91 18.06 11.17
CA SER A 174 -6.25 17.70 9.93
C SER A 174 -7.24 16.92 9.06
N GLY A 175 -7.52 17.41 7.86
CA GLY A 175 -8.36 16.71 6.88
C GLY A 175 -7.62 15.54 6.26
N MET A 176 -6.33 15.74 6.00
CA MET A 176 -5.44 14.73 5.44
C MET A 176 -4.26 14.49 6.37
N ALA A 177 -3.78 13.25 6.39
CA ALA A 177 -2.54 12.86 7.06
C ALA A 177 -1.68 12.03 6.10
N VAL A 178 -0.37 12.23 6.16
CA VAL A 178 0.60 11.46 5.40
C VAL A 178 1.60 10.84 6.36
N GLY A 179 1.84 9.53 6.24
CA GLY A 179 2.75 8.84 7.12
C GLY A 179 3.43 7.63 6.52
N THR A 180 4.38 7.10 7.28
CA THR A 180 4.99 5.78 7.02
C THR A 180 4.21 4.71 7.76
N PRO A 181 4.09 3.48 7.22
CA PRO A 181 3.27 2.41 7.81
C PRO A 181 3.40 2.25 9.33
N GLN A 182 4.61 2.01 9.84
CA GLN A 182 4.82 1.78 11.28
C GLN A 182 4.38 2.97 12.13
N ARG A 183 4.70 4.20 11.70
CA ARG A 183 4.32 5.40 12.46
C ARG A 183 2.81 5.59 12.54
N LEU A 184 2.08 5.22 11.47
CA LEU A 184 0.62 5.28 11.47
C LEU A 184 0.03 4.26 12.43
N ILE A 185 0.56 3.05 12.47
CA ILE A 185 0.19 2.03 13.46
C ILE A 185 0.41 2.57 14.87
N ASP A 186 1.62 3.07 15.18
CA ASP A 186 1.96 3.57 16.51
C ASP A 186 0.97 4.66 17.00
N LEU A 187 0.56 5.56 16.09
CA LEU A 187 -0.36 6.65 16.42
C LEU A 187 -1.82 6.22 16.54
N ILE A 188 -2.25 5.20 15.79
CA ILE A 188 -3.58 4.60 15.93
C ILE A 188 -3.65 3.79 17.24
N GLU A 189 -2.66 2.93 17.50
CA GLU A 189 -2.59 2.10 18.72
C GLU A 189 -2.50 2.98 19.99
N ASN A 190 -1.85 4.14 19.92
CA ASN A 190 -1.84 5.12 21.02
C ASN A 190 -3.16 5.91 21.17
N GLY A 191 -4.07 5.85 20.19
CA GLY A 191 -5.34 6.57 20.20
C GLY A 191 -5.25 8.04 19.79
N ALA A 192 -4.09 8.53 19.36
CA ALA A 192 -3.90 9.91 18.92
C ALA A 192 -4.40 10.15 17.49
N LEU A 193 -4.32 9.12 16.63
CA LEU A 193 -4.85 9.14 15.27
C LEU A 193 -6.16 8.34 15.22
N ALA A 194 -7.28 9.04 15.14
CA ALA A 194 -8.59 8.41 15.06
C ALA A 194 -8.93 7.99 13.62
N THR A 195 -9.45 6.78 13.47
CA THR A 195 -9.92 6.22 12.18
C THR A 195 -11.43 6.33 12.01
N SER A 196 -12.13 6.98 12.95
CA SER A 196 -13.59 7.14 12.95
C SER A 196 -14.12 7.97 11.78
N HIS A 197 -13.38 8.98 11.35
CA HIS A 197 -13.74 9.85 10.22
C HIS A 197 -13.04 9.48 8.91
N LEU A 198 -12.24 8.42 8.91
CA LEU A 198 -11.48 8.00 7.75
C LEU A 198 -12.44 7.56 6.65
N LYS A 199 -12.29 8.14 5.45
CA LYS A 199 -13.07 7.80 4.25
C LYS A 199 -12.23 7.06 3.22
N ARG A 200 -10.90 7.28 3.25
CA ARG A 200 -10.00 6.71 2.25
C ARG A 200 -8.57 6.57 2.75
N ILE A 201 -7.94 5.50 2.27
CA ILE A 201 -6.53 5.20 2.46
C ILE A 201 -5.90 5.12 1.06
N ILE A 202 -4.82 5.87 0.84
CA ILE A 202 -4.08 5.87 -0.41
C ILE A 202 -2.69 5.34 -0.15
N VAL A 203 -2.34 4.24 -0.80
CA VAL A 203 -0.99 3.67 -0.76
C VAL A 203 -0.19 4.22 -1.93
N ASP A 204 0.87 4.99 -1.67
CA ASP A 204 1.81 5.51 -2.67
C ASP A 204 2.72 4.38 -3.18
N ALA A 205 2.13 3.52 -4.01
CA ALA A 205 2.67 2.26 -4.48
C ALA A 205 3.44 2.39 -5.79
N SER A 206 3.07 3.35 -6.64
CA SER A 206 3.78 3.62 -7.88
C SER A 206 5.17 4.20 -7.63
N HIS A 207 5.43 4.87 -6.50
CA HIS A 207 6.76 5.41 -6.23
C HIS A 207 7.82 4.33 -6.05
N ILE A 208 8.96 4.50 -6.73
CA ILE A 208 10.19 3.71 -6.52
C ILE A 208 11.35 4.60 -6.07
N ASP A 209 12.18 4.07 -5.19
CA ASP A 209 13.42 4.73 -4.78
C ASP A 209 14.55 4.58 -5.83
N GLN A 210 15.71 5.19 -5.54
CA GLN A 210 16.91 5.10 -6.40
C GLN A 210 17.40 3.66 -6.63
N LYS A 211 16.99 2.70 -5.79
CA LYS A 211 17.31 1.27 -5.91
C LYS A 211 16.17 0.49 -6.57
N LYS A 212 15.22 1.17 -7.22
CA LYS A 212 14.05 0.59 -7.88
C LYS A 212 13.11 -0.16 -6.93
N ARG A 213 13.00 0.28 -5.66
CA ARG A 213 12.15 -0.36 -4.64
C ARG A 213 10.98 0.54 -4.28
N GLY A 214 9.77 0.01 -4.35
CA GLY A 214 8.55 0.65 -3.86
C GLY A 214 8.15 0.19 -2.45
N ILE A 215 6.98 0.63 -2.00
CA ILE A 215 6.47 0.35 -0.64
C ILE A 215 6.24 -1.15 -0.37
N VAL A 216 5.98 -1.94 -1.42
CA VAL A 216 5.75 -3.39 -1.34
C VAL A 216 7.00 -4.24 -1.57
N ASP A 217 8.16 -3.63 -1.84
CA ASP A 217 9.37 -4.33 -2.28
C ASP A 217 10.38 -4.61 -1.16
N MET A 218 10.14 -4.08 0.04
CA MET A 218 10.99 -4.28 1.21
C MET A 218 10.17 -4.86 2.36
N ARG A 219 10.74 -5.81 3.10
CA ARG A 219 10.07 -6.42 4.26
C ARG A 219 9.70 -5.38 5.30
N GLU A 220 10.59 -4.43 5.54
CA GLU A 220 10.49 -3.37 6.56
C GLU A 220 9.38 -2.36 6.25
N THR A 221 8.93 -2.26 4.99
CA THR A 221 7.82 -1.38 4.60
C THR A 221 6.53 -2.18 4.34
N LEU A 222 6.62 -3.33 3.67
CA LEU A 222 5.44 -4.14 3.37
C LEU A 222 4.82 -4.72 4.62
N MET A 223 5.60 -5.32 5.53
CA MET A 223 5.04 -6.02 6.69
C MET A 223 4.24 -5.06 7.58
N PRO A 224 4.75 -3.86 7.91
CA PRO A 224 3.94 -2.86 8.59
C PRO A 224 2.79 -2.33 7.72
N LEU A 225 2.94 -2.20 6.39
CA LEU A 225 1.83 -1.78 5.51
C LEU A 225 0.66 -2.75 5.60
N VAL A 226 0.89 -4.06 5.45
CA VAL A 226 -0.19 -5.05 5.51
C VAL A 226 -0.75 -5.20 6.92
N LYS A 227 0.08 -5.02 7.96
CA LYS A 227 -0.42 -4.95 9.35
C LYS A 227 -1.36 -3.75 9.52
N LEU A 228 -0.98 -2.56 9.06
CA LEU A 228 -1.81 -1.36 9.09
C LEU A 228 -3.13 -1.61 8.35
N LEU A 229 -3.07 -2.06 7.09
CA LEU A 229 -4.27 -2.26 6.28
C LEU A 229 -5.18 -3.39 6.80
N SER A 230 -4.65 -4.33 7.58
CA SER A 230 -5.40 -5.44 8.18
C SER A 230 -5.82 -5.19 9.62
N MET A 231 -5.59 -4.00 10.18
CA MET A 231 -6.11 -3.65 11.50
C MET A 231 -7.63 -3.81 11.51
N LYS A 232 -8.16 -4.48 12.54
CA LYS A 232 -9.58 -4.85 12.63
C LYS A 232 -10.51 -3.66 12.37
N GLU A 233 -10.24 -2.52 12.97
CA GLU A 233 -11.03 -1.29 12.83
C GLU A 233 -11.05 -0.68 11.42
N LEU A 234 -10.07 -1.02 10.57
CA LEU A 234 -10.03 -0.62 9.16
C LEU A 234 -10.64 -1.71 8.28
N LYS A 235 -10.30 -2.97 8.55
CA LYS A 235 -10.76 -4.13 7.78
C LYS A 235 -12.28 -4.27 7.81
N ASP A 236 -12.89 -4.06 8.98
CA ASP A 236 -14.35 -4.09 9.17
C ASP A 236 -15.05 -3.00 8.33
N LYS A 237 -14.37 -1.90 8.03
CA LYS A 237 -14.93 -0.75 7.30
C LYS A 237 -14.74 -0.79 5.79
N TYR A 238 -13.89 -1.66 5.23
CA TYR A 238 -13.74 -1.71 3.78
C TYR A 238 -15.02 -2.19 3.06
N THR A 239 -15.78 -3.05 3.73
CA THR A 239 -17.03 -3.62 3.20
C THR A 239 -18.27 -3.11 3.93
N ASP A 240 -18.14 -2.01 4.69
CA ASP A 240 -19.27 -1.34 5.32
C ASP A 240 -20.19 -0.78 4.21
N PRO A 241 -21.48 -1.16 4.16
CA PRO A 241 -22.38 -0.76 3.10
C PRO A 241 -22.74 0.74 3.15
N ASP A 242 -22.68 1.36 4.32
CA ASP A 242 -23.13 2.74 4.54
C ASP A 242 -21.95 3.71 4.47
N HIS A 243 -20.80 3.34 5.04
CA HIS A 243 -19.63 4.21 5.17
C HIS A 243 -18.31 3.47 4.87
N PRO A 244 -18.11 2.98 3.63
CA PRO A 244 -16.92 2.23 3.29
C PRO A 244 -15.66 3.11 3.32
N ILE A 245 -14.56 2.56 3.84
CA ILE A 245 -13.24 3.13 3.62
C ILE A 245 -12.74 2.70 2.24
N GLU A 246 -12.48 3.67 1.36
CA GLU A 246 -11.94 3.40 0.04
C GLU A 246 -10.41 3.18 0.14
N LEU A 247 -9.94 1.94 -0.03
CA LEU A 247 -8.52 1.64 -0.18
C LEU A 247 -8.11 1.77 -1.65
N MET A 248 -7.19 2.68 -1.93
CA MET A 248 -6.70 2.97 -3.28
C MET A 248 -5.19 2.81 -3.34
N PHE A 249 -4.69 2.31 -4.46
CA PHE A 249 -3.27 2.29 -4.77
C PHE A 249 -2.99 3.40 -5.76
N TYR A 250 -2.07 4.28 -5.39
CA TYR A 250 -1.54 5.36 -6.20
C TYR A 250 -0.17 4.96 -6.69
#